data_AF-A0A1Q6WI50-F1
#
_entry.id   AF-A0A1Q6WI50-F1
#
_cell.length_a   1.000
_cell.length_b   1.000
_cell.length_c   1.000
_cell.angle_alpha   90.00
_cell.angle_beta   90.00
_cell.angle_gamma   90.00
#
_symmetry.space_group_name_H-M   'P 1'
#
loop_
_entity.id
_entity.type
_entity.pdbx_description
1 polymer ?
#
loop_
_entity_poly.entity_id
_entity_poly.type
_entity_poly.pdbx_seq_one_letter_code
_entity_poly.pdbx_strand_id
1 'polypeptide(L)'
;MFERLRDALRAALDAATPPGDLRDLTRQMREAVVEAKLAVEDTRAALARAERDLADERRRLADAERRGRLAAEIQDGETVEVAQRFAAKHHERVGVLEHKRAALAEERALYERELAEMQAQLVRAERDRPLTEAERSVERAWRDLQAAGGARPGTDIRDELLKSELERAAREAAAERQLKELKKKMKKD
;
A
#
# COMPACT_ATOMS: atom_id res chain seq x y z
N MET A 1 -25.93 -7.08 27.15
CA MET A 1 -25.84 -5.86 27.98
C MET A 1 -24.85 -4.85 27.40
N PHE A 2 -23.64 -5.27 27.01
CA PHE A 2 -22.64 -4.42 26.35
C PHE A 2 -23.07 -3.81 25.00
N GLU A 3 -23.91 -4.49 24.22
CA GLU A 3 -24.40 -3.97 22.94
C GLU A 3 -25.32 -2.76 23.13
N ARG A 4 -26.28 -2.82 24.07
CA ARG A 4 -27.14 -1.67 24.39
C ARG A 4 -26.37 -0.47 24.92
N LEU A 5 -25.29 -0.72 25.66
CA LEU A 5 -24.41 0.35 26.17
C LEU A 5 -23.58 0.97 25.03
N ARG A 6 -23.11 0.15 24.08
CA ARG A 6 -22.40 0.60 22.88
C ARG A 6 -23.32 1.42 21.97
N ASP A 7 -24.56 0.98 21.79
CA ASP A 7 -25.56 1.68 20.98
C ASP A 7 -25.99 2.99 21.63
N ALA A 8 -26.15 3.02 22.95
CA ALA A 8 -26.43 4.25 23.70
C ALA A 8 -25.26 5.24 23.65
N LEU A 9 -24.01 4.76 23.72
CA LEU A 9 -22.82 5.59 23.57
C LEU A 9 -22.71 6.17 22.15
N ARG A 10 -23.02 5.36 21.13
CA ARG A 10 -23.02 5.78 19.73
C ARG A 10 -24.08 6.85 19.46
N ALA A 11 -25.30 6.63 19.94
CA ALA A 11 -26.39 7.60 19.86
C ALA A 11 -26.08 8.91 20.60
N ALA A 12 -25.36 8.84 21.72
CA ALA A 12 -24.93 10.02 22.47
C ALA A 12 -23.83 10.81 21.73
N LEU A 13 -22.88 10.12 21.08
CA LEU A 13 -21.85 10.75 20.25
C LEU A 13 -22.43 11.38 18.98
N ASP A 14 -23.39 10.70 18.35
CA ASP A 14 -24.11 11.22 17.18
C ASP A 14 -24.98 12.44 17.54
N ALA A 15 -25.58 12.48 18.74
CA ALA A 15 -26.36 13.62 19.24
C ALA A 15 -25.49 14.81 19.68
N ALA A 16 -24.24 14.57 20.07
CA ALA A 16 -23.33 15.60 20.58
C ALA A 16 -22.50 16.28 19.47
N THR A 17 -22.49 15.75 18.25
CA THR A 17 -21.67 16.28 17.15
C THR A 17 -22.51 17.17 16.23
N PRO A 18 -22.32 18.52 16.24
CA PRO A 18 -23.05 19.41 15.34
C PRO A 18 -22.79 19.03 13.87
N PRO A 19 -23.73 19.27 12.94
CA PRO A 19 -23.57 18.88 11.54
C PRO A 19 -22.37 19.55 10.82
N GLY A 20 -21.79 20.61 11.38
CA GLY A 20 -20.52 21.19 10.90
C GLY A 20 -19.28 20.36 11.30
N ASP A 21 -19.30 19.77 12.50
CA ASP A 21 -18.19 19.02 13.10
C ASP A 21 -17.98 17.65 12.41
N LEU A 22 -19.07 16.99 11.96
CA LEU A 22 -18.97 15.76 11.15
C LEU A 22 -18.25 15.97 9.80
N ARG A 23 -18.37 17.16 9.20
CA ARG A 23 -17.72 17.47 7.92
C ARG A 23 -16.22 17.66 8.08
N ASP A 24 -15.83 18.38 9.13
CA ASP A 24 -14.44 18.56 9.51
C ASP A 24 -13.80 17.24 9.95
N LEU A 25 -14.53 16.40 10.69
CA LEU A 25 -14.11 15.05 11.03
C LEU A 25 -13.86 14.20 9.78
N THR A 26 -14.80 14.19 8.83
CA THR A 26 -14.63 13.45 7.56
C THR A 26 -13.42 13.96 6.77
N ARG A 27 -13.16 15.28 6.79
CA ARG A 27 -11.97 15.87 6.16
C ARG A 27 -10.69 15.39 6.84
N GLN A 28 -10.62 15.43 8.16
CA GLN A 28 -9.48 14.92 8.92
C GLN A 28 -9.25 13.43 8.68
N MET A 29 -10.31 12.63 8.58
CA MET A 29 -10.21 11.21 8.23
C MET A 29 -9.62 11.01 6.82
N ARG A 30 -10.00 11.84 5.84
CA ARG A 30 -9.39 11.79 4.49
C ARG A 30 -7.91 12.15 4.52
N GLU A 31 -7.53 13.18 5.27
CA GLU A 31 -6.12 13.57 5.47
C GLU A 31 -5.33 12.42 6.10
N ALA A 32 -5.83 11.82 7.20
CA ALA A 32 -5.21 10.67 7.85
C ALA A 32 -5.08 9.44 6.93
N VAL A 33 -6.08 9.16 6.09
CA VAL A 33 -6.01 8.08 5.10
C VAL A 33 -4.94 8.35 4.04
N VAL A 34 -4.75 9.60 3.63
CA VAL A 34 -3.68 9.98 2.69
C VAL A 34 -2.31 9.78 3.34
N GLU A 35 -2.13 10.22 4.59
CA GLU A 35 -0.90 10.01 5.34
C GLU A 35 -0.59 8.52 5.53
N ALA A 36 -1.58 7.71 5.89
CA ALA A 36 -1.43 6.26 6.02
C ALA A 36 -1.05 5.59 4.68
N LYS A 37 -1.58 6.05 3.54
CA LYS A 37 -1.16 5.58 2.20
C LYS A 37 0.31 5.90 1.94
N LEU A 38 0.78 7.09 2.31
CA LEU A 38 2.18 7.47 2.16
C LEU A 38 3.07 6.59 3.03
N ALA A 39 2.70 6.31 4.27
CA ALA A 39 3.43 5.41 5.16
C ALA A 39 3.55 3.98 4.60
N VAL A 40 2.50 3.45 3.97
CA VAL A 40 2.53 2.14 3.28
C VAL A 40 3.51 2.16 2.10
N GLU A 41 3.51 3.22 1.28
CA GLU A 41 4.43 3.32 0.15
C GLU A 41 5.89 3.53 0.60
N ASP A 42 6.12 4.31 1.66
CA ASP A 42 7.44 4.51 2.25
C ASP A 42 8.01 3.22 2.81
N THR A 43 7.21 2.45 3.57
CA THR A 43 7.63 1.12 4.07
C THR A 43 7.85 0.12 2.95
N ARG A 44 7.03 0.14 1.90
CA ARG A 44 7.26 -0.66 0.69
C ARG A 44 8.59 -0.33 0.02
N ALA A 45 8.91 0.96 -0.13
CA ALA A 45 10.17 1.41 -0.70
C ALA A 45 11.37 1.02 0.19
N ALA A 46 11.23 1.14 1.52
CA ALA A 46 12.23 0.72 2.49
C ALA A 46 12.48 -0.79 2.44
N LEU A 47 11.42 -1.60 2.37
CA LEU A 47 11.52 -3.06 2.22
C LEU A 47 12.25 -3.43 0.93
N ALA A 48 11.89 -2.81 -0.20
CA ALA A 48 12.55 -3.06 -1.48
C ALA A 48 14.04 -2.68 -1.47
N ARG A 49 14.43 -1.63 -0.73
CA ARG A 49 15.84 -1.28 -0.51
C ARG A 49 16.54 -2.35 0.33
N ALA A 50 15.95 -2.74 1.46
CA ALA A 50 16.51 -3.78 2.33
C ALA A 50 16.68 -5.12 1.61
N GLU A 51 15.76 -5.49 0.72
CA GLU A 51 15.88 -6.70 -0.10
C GLU A 51 17.03 -6.63 -1.11
N ARG A 52 17.27 -5.46 -1.72
CA ARG A 52 18.43 -5.25 -2.59
C ARG A 52 19.74 -5.31 -1.81
N ASP A 53 19.81 -4.61 -0.68
CA ASP A 53 20.98 -4.60 0.19
C ASP A 53 21.33 -6.02 0.67
N LEU A 54 20.31 -6.79 1.06
CA LEU A 54 20.46 -8.19 1.46
C LEU A 54 20.97 -9.06 0.30
N ALA A 55 20.45 -8.87 -0.92
CA ALA A 55 20.91 -9.60 -2.09
C ALA A 55 22.37 -9.25 -2.44
N ASP A 56 22.75 -7.97 -2.34
CA ASP A 56 24.12 -7.50 -2.53
C ASP A 56 25.07 -8.11 -1.50
N GLU A 57 24.68 -8.10 -0.22
CA GLU A 57 25.54 -8.64 0.85
C GLU A 57 25.71 -10.15 0.74
N ARG A 58 24.65 -10.89 0.38
CA ARG A 58 24.74 -12.33 0.10
C ARG A 58 25.67 -12.65 -1.06
N ARG A 59 25.69 -11.81 -2.12
CA ARG A 59 26.65 -11.94 -3.21
C ARG A 59 28.09 -11.77 -2.72
N ARG A 60 28.35 -10.75 -1.88
CA ARG A 60 29.68 -10.50 -1.30
C ARG A 60 30.13 -11.65 -0.39
N LEU A 61 29.23 -12.21 0.42
CA LEU A 61 29.50 -13.41 1.22
C LEU A 61 29.94 -14.58 0.33
N ALA A 62 29.15 -14.90 -0.69
CA ALA A 62 29.44 -16.00 -1.61
C ALA A 62 30.77 -15.78 -2.37
N ASP A 63 31.10 -14.53 -2.72
CA ASP A 63 32.37 -14.15 -3.32
C ASP A 63 33.55 -14.36 -2.37
N ALA A 64 33.44 -13.93 -1.11
CA ALA A 64 34.47 -14.13 -0.09
C ALA A 64 34.72 -15.62 0.15
N GLU A 65 33.67 -16.40 0.32
CA GLU A 65 33.78 -17.85 0.50
C GLU A 65 34.38 -18.56 -0.71
N ARG A 66 33.98 -18.17 -1.94
CA ARG A 66 34.55 -18.74 -3.17
C ARG A 66 36.04 -18.43 -3.26
N ARG A 67 36.45 -17.19 -3.00
CA ARG A 67 37.87 -16.79 -3.01
C ARG A 67 38.67 -17.54 -1.96
N GLY A 68 38.11 -17.74 -0.76
CA GLY A 68 38.74 -18.56 0.28
C GLY A 68 38.95 -20.00 -0.15
N ARG A 69 37.96 -20.63 -0.82
CA ARG A 69 38.11 -21.99 -1.37
C ARG A 69 39.20 -22.07 -2.44
N LEU A 70 39.22 -21.14 -3.39
CA LEU A 70 40.24 -21.08 -4.44
C LEU A 70 41.65 -20.87 -3.87
N ALA A 71 41.80 -20.02 -2.86
CA ALA A 71 43.07 -19.81 -2.18
C ALA A 71 43.55 -21.08 -1.45
N ALA A 72 42.63 -21.83 -0.84
CA ALA A 72 42.95 -23.10 -0.20
C ALA A 72 43.46 -24.15 -1.20
N GLU A 73 42.90 -24.20 -2.42
CA GLU A 73 43.35 -25.11 -3.49
C GLU A 73 44.82 -24.87 -3.89
N ILE A 74 45.29 -23.62 -3.84
CA ILE A 74 46.67 -23.25 -4.15
C ILE A 74 47.56 -23.11 -2.90
N GLN A 75 47.06 -23.51 -1.72
CA GLN A 75 47.77 -23.45 -0.44
C GLN A 75 48.21 -22.02 -0.02
N ASP A 76 47.48 -20.99 -0.46
CA ASP A 76 47.68 -19.61 -0.01
C ASP A 76 46.95 -19.39 1.33
N GLY A 77 47.64 -19.68 2.43
CA GLY A 77 47.09 -19.59 3.79
C GLY A 77 46.69 -18.16 4.20
N GLU A 78 47.44 -17.14 3.76
CA GLU A 78 47.13 -15.75 4.11
C GLU A 78 45.80 -15.31 3.49
N THR A 79 45.60 -15.61 2.20
CA THR A 79 44.34 -15.30 1.52
C THR A 79 43.17 -16.08 2.11
N VAL A 80 43.37 -17.34 2.53
CA VAL A 80 42.34 -18.13 3.23
C VAL A 80 41.90 -17.44 4.52
N GLU A 81 42.84 -17.03 5.37
CA GLU A 81 42.53 -16.36 6.64
C GLU A 81 41.83 -15.02 6.43
N VAL A 82 42.25 -14.24 5.42
CA VAL A 82 41.57 -12.99 5.06
C VAL A 82 40.14 -13.28 4.58
N ALA A 83 39.96 -14.24 3.67
CA ALA A 83 38.65 -14.59 3.13
C ALA A 83 37.68 -15.05 4.23
N GLN A 84 38.15 -15.85 5.19
CA GLN A 84 37.36 -16.29 6.35
C GLN A 84 36.90 -15.10 7.22
N ARG A 85 37.80 -14.16 7.50
CA ARG A 85 37.46 -12.94 8.26
C ARG A 85 36.42 -12.08 7.55
N PHE A 86 36.50 -11.94 6.23
CA PHE A 86 35.50 -11.22 5.45
C PHE A 86 34.17 -11.98 5.38
N ALA A 87 34.20 -13.29 5.17
CA ALA A 87 33.00 -14.13 5.16
C ALA A 87 32.25 -14.04 6.50
N ALA A 88 32.95 -14.12 7.63
CA ALA A 88 32.34 -13.95 8.96
C ALA A 88 31.61 -12.60 9.09
N LYS A 89 32.27 -11.50 8.69
CA LYS A 89 31.66 -10.15 8.72
C LYS A 89 30.44 -10.04 7.80
N HIS A 90 30.51 -10.61 6.60
CA HIS A 90 29.37 -10.59 5.67
C HIS A 90 28.22 -11.45 6.20
N HIS A 91 28.50 -12.58 6.83
CA HIS A 91 27.49 -13.44 7.46
C HIS A 91 26.73 -12.70 8.58
N GLU A 92 27.45 -12.00 9.47
CA GLU A 92 26.83 -11.15 10.50
C GLU A 92 25.93 -10.08 9.88
N ARG A 93 26.40 -9.38 8.84
CA ARG A 93 25.63 -8.35 8.13
C ARG A 93 24.40 -8.91 7.43
N VAL A 94 24.51 -10.08 6.80
CA VAL A 94 23.36 -10.80 6.20
C VAL A 94 22.33 -11.06 7.28
N GLY A 95 22.73 -11.57 8.45
CA GLY A 95 21.83 -11.78 9.58
C GLY A 95 21.10 -10.51 9.99
N VAL A 96 21.81 -9.39 10.17
CA VAL A 96 21.18 -8.10 10.51
C VAL A 96 20.19 -7.64 9.44
N LEU A 97 20.55 -7.76 8.15
CA LEU A 97 19.68 -7.37 7.04
C LEU A 97 18.44 -8.26 6.90
N GLU A 98 18.55 -9.55 7.21
CA GLU A 98 17.41 -10.46 7.26
C GLU A 98 16.41 -10.08 8.36
N HIS A 99 16.91 -9.78 9.56
CA HIS A 99 16.06 -9.31 10.66
C HIS A 99 15.39 -7.97 10.30
N LYS A 100 16.14 -7.04 9.71
CA LYS A 100 15.61 -5.75 9.24
C LYS A 100 14.51 -5.95 8.19
N ARG A 101 14.72 -6.83 7.21
CA ARG A 101 13.72 -7.15 6.19
C ARG A 101 12.46 -7.74 6.81
N ALA A 102 12.60 -8.68 7.76
CA ALA A 102 11.46 -9.29 8.44
C ALA A 102 10.64 -8.25 9.20
N ALA A 103 11.29 -7.38 9.98
CA ALA A 103 10.64 -6.29 10.71
C ALA A 103 9.88 -5.33 9.77
N LEU A 104 10.50 -4.92 8.65
CA LEU A 104 9.85 -4.05 7.66
C LEU A 104 8.65 -4.73 6.98
N ALA A 105 8.70 -6.05 6.77
CA ALA A 105 7.58 -6.79 6.20
C ALA A 105 6.40 -6.87 7.18
N GLU A 106 6.69 -7.08 8.47
CA GLU A 106 5.68 -7.08 9.54
C GLU A 106 5.06 -5.70 9.74
N GLU A 107 5.87 -4.65 9.76
CA GLU A 107 5.43 -3.25 9.86
C GLU A 107 4.54 -2.86 8.67
N ARG A 108 4.94 -3.21 7.44
CA ARG A 108 4.11 -2.98 6.26
C ARG A 108 2.75 -3.68 6.39
N ALA A 109 2.74 -4.94 6.85
CA ALA A 109 1.49 -5.67 7.04
C ALA A 109 0.60 -5.02 8.11
N LEU A 110 1.18 -4.38 9.13
CA LEU A 110 0.43 -3.58 10.11
C LEU A 110 -0.18 -2.34 9.45
N TYR A 111 0.61 -1.54 8.73
CA TYR A 111 0.12 -0.34 8.06
C TYR A 111 -0.93 -0.63 6.99
N GLU A 112 -0.80 -1.74 6.25
CA GLU A 112 -1.83 -2.17 5.30
C GLU A 112 -3.17 -2.47 5.99
N ARG A 113 -3.14 -3.12 7.18
CA ARG A 113 -4.36 -3.38 7.97
C ARG A 113 -4.96 -2.09 8.51
N GLU A 114 -4.14 -1.23 9.11
CA GLU A 114 -4.59 0.06 9.65
C GLU A 114 -5.20 0.95 8.57
N LEU A 115 -4.56 1.02 7.39
CA LEU A 115 -5.09 1.75 6.24
C LEU A 115 -6.46 1.19 5.80
N ALA A 116 -6.61 -0.14 5.74
CA ALA A 116 -7.89 -0.76 5.38
C ALA A 116 -8.99 -0.43 6.40
N GLU A 117 -8.66 -0.43 7.69
CA GLU A 117 -9.58 -0.04 8.76
C GLU A 117 -9.98 1.44 8.65
N MET A 118 -9.01 2.35 8.46
CA MET A 118 -9.27 3.78 8.28
C MET A 118 -10.15 4.05 7.05
N GLN A 119 -9.90 3.36 5.94
CA GLN A 119 -10.75 3.45 4.74
C GLN A 119 -12.17 2.96 5.01
N ALA A 120 -12.33 1.85 5.73
CA ALA A 120 -13.64 1.33 6.09
C ALA A 120 -14.41 2.29 7.02
N GLN A 121 -13.72 2.95 7.95
CA GLN A 121 -14.30 3.98 8.81
C GLN A 121 -14.70 5.21 8.00
N LEU A 122 -13.85 5.68 7.08
CA LEU A 122 -14.14 6.82 6.22
C LEU A 122 -15.38 6.58 5.36
N VAL A 123 -15.50 5.41 4.73
CA VAL A 123 -16.69 5.06 3.91
C VAL A 123 -17.97 5.08 4.74
N ARG A 124 -17.93 4.61 5.99
CA ARG A 124 -19.07 4.68 6.90
C ARG A 124 -19.41 6.13 7.25
N ALA A 125 -18.41 6.93 7.63
CA ALA A 125 -18.58 8.34 7.97
C ALA A 125 -19.15 9.16 6.80
N GLU A 126 -18.70 8.89 5.57
CA GLU A 126 -19.22 9.54 4.37
C GLU A 126 -20.67 9.16 4.07
N ARG A 127 -21.04 7.89 4.28
CA ARG A 127 -22.41 7.40 4.08
C ARG A 127 -23.39 7.98 5.10
N ASP A 128 -22.99 8.07 6.36
CA ASP A 128 -23.86 8.48 7.46
C ASP A 128 -23.89 10.03 7.63
N ARG A 129 -23.13 10.77 6.80
CA ARG A 129 -23.05 12.23 6.85
C ARG A 129 -24.37 12.90 6.40
N PRO A 130 -24.85 13.91 7.15
CA PRO A 130 -26.00 14.70 6.72
C PRO A 130 -25.71 15.52 5.45
N LEU A 131 -26.61 15.42 4.47
CA LEU A 131 -26.59 16.23 3.26
C LEU A 131 -26.86 17.71 3.58
N THR A 132 -26.08 18.62 2.97
CA THR A 132 -26.37 20.06 3.00
C THR A 132 -27.69 20.37 2.34
N GLU A 133 -28.21 21.56 2.60
CA GLU A 133 -29.35 22.09 1.84
C GLU A 133 -29.07 22.21 0.34
N ALA A 134 -27.84 22.57 -0.06
CA ALA A 134 -27.41 22.57 -1.47
C ALA A 134 -27.42 21.16 -2.07
N GLU A 135 -26.81 20.17 -1.40
CA GLU A 135 -26.84 18.76 -1.84
C GLU A 135 -28.27 18.19 -1.85
N ARG A 136 -29.11 18.54 -0.87
CA ARG A 136 -30.53 18.17 -0.83
C ARG A 136 -31.35 18.86 -1.94
N SER A 137 -30.96 20.06 -2.34
CA SER A 137 -31.57 20.79 -3.47
C SER A 137 -31.19 20.12 -4.79
N VAL A 138 -29.91 19.78 -4.96
CA VAL A 138 -29.40 19.01 -6.09
C VAL A 138 -30.07 17.64 -6.17
N GLU A 139 -30.23 16.94 -5.03
CA GLU A 139 -30.91 15.63 -4.98
C GLU A 139 -32.39 15.74 -5.36
N ARG A 140 -33.06 16.83 -4.96
CA ARG A 140 -34.44 17.12 -5.41
C ARG A 140 -34.49 17.40 -6.91
N ALA A 141 -33.62 18.26 -7.43
CA ALA A 141 -33.53 18.55 -8.85
C ALA A 141 -33.26 17.30 -9.71
N TRP A 142 -32.43 16.37 -9.22
CA TRP A 142 -32.20 15.09 -9.88
C TRP A 142 -33.42 14.16 -9.82
N ARG A 143 -34.17 14.13 -8.72
CA ARG A 143 -35.42 13.35 -8.64
C ARG A 143 -36.47 13.90 -9.60
N ASP A 144 -36.59 15.21 -9.70
CA ASP A 144 -37.52 15.86 -10.62
C ASP A 144 -37.13 15.58 -12.09
N LEU A 145 -35.81 15.60 -12.39
CA LEU A 145 -35.29 15.25 -13.71
C LEU A 145 -35.53 13.77 -14.06
N GLN A 146 -35.35 12.84 -13.12
CA GLN A 146 -35.65 11.42 -13.33
C GLN A 146 -37.14 11.17 -13.54
N ALA A 147 -38.01 11.85 -12.79
CA ALA A 147 -39.45 11.80 -13.00
C ALA A 147 -39.86 12.32 -14.38
N ALA A 148 -39.09 13.26 -14.94
CA ALA A 148 -39.23 13.75 -16.32
C ALA A 148 -38.53 12.87 -17.38
N GLY A 149 -37.97 11.71 -16.99
CA GLY A 149 -37.33 10.76 -17.91
C GLY A 149 -35.85 11.01 -18.19
N GLY A 150 -35.19 11.91 -17.47
CA GLY A 150 -33.75 12.18 -17.59
C GLY A 150 -32.89 11.19 -16.79
N ALA A 151 -31.69 10.88 -17.30
CA ALA A 151 -30.75 9.99 -16.63
C ALA A 151 -29.81 10.77 -15.68
N ARG A 152 -29.62 10.23 -14.47
CA ARG A 152 -28.64 10.76 -13.50
C ARG A 152 -27.24 10.22 -13.83
N PRO A 153 -26.20 11.06 -13.90
CA PRO A 153 -24.82 10.58 -13.95
C PRO A 153 -24.48 9.82 -12.66
N GLY A 154 -23.93 8.61 -12.76
CA GLY A 154 -23.58 7.80 -11.59
C GLY A 154 -22.49 8.48 -10.75
N THR A 155 -22.88 9.08 -9.62
CA THR A 155 -22.03 9.74 -8.63
C THR A 155 -21.76 8.82 -7.43
N ASP A 156 -21.72 7.50 -7.64
CA ASP A 156 -21.25 6.60 -6.58
C ASP A 156 -19.73 6.57 -6.66
N ILE A 157 -19.06 6.95 -5.56
CA ILE A 157 -17.59 6.90 -5.45
C ILE A 157 -17.11 5.48 -5.75
N ARG A 158 -17.92 4.45 -5.45
CA ARG A 158 -17.66 3.07 -5.87
C ARG A 158 -17.64 2.93 -7.39
N ASP A 159 -18.61 3.49 -8.10
CA ASP A 159 -18.66 3.42 -9.57
C ASP A 159 -17.50 4.18 -10.21
N GLU A 160 -17.09 5.31 -9.64
CA GLU A 160 -15.91 6.06 -10.08
C GLU A 160 -14.61 5.29 -9.80
N LEU A 161 -14.49 4.66 -8.63
CA LEU A 161 -13.35 3.82 -8.30
C LEU A 161 -13.28 2.60 -9.21
N LEU A 162 -14.42 1.93 -9.44
CA LEU A 162 -14.54 0.76 -10.31
C LEU A 162 -14.23 1.14 -11.77
N LYS A 163 -14.67 2.32 -12.23
CA LYS A 163 -14.24 2.88 -13.53
C LYS A 163 -12.74 3.15 -13.58
N SER A 164 -12.15 3.73 -12.53
CA SER A 164 -10.72 4.01 -12.48
C SER A 164 -9.87 2.73 -12.47
N GLU A 165 -10.34 1.68 -11.78
CA GLU A 165 -9.72 0.35 -11.76
C GLU A 165 -9.81 -0.32 -13.13
N LEU A 166 -10.96 -0.24 -13.80
CA LEU A 166 -11.15 -0.74 -15.16
C LEU A 166 -10.29 0.00 -16.18
N GLU A 167 -10.17 1.32 -16.06
CA GLU A 167 -9.28 2.13 -16.91
C GLU A 167 -7.80 1.78 -16.70
N ARG A 168 -7.40 1.55 -15.44
CA ARG A 168 -6.04 1.09 -15.12
C ARG A 168 -5.76 -0.30 -15.69
N ALA A 169 -6.68 -1.24 -15.50
CA ALA A 169 -6.57 -2.59 -16.07
C ALA A 169 -6.50 -2.57 -17.60
N ALA A 170 -7.26 -1.68 -18.26
CA ALA A 170 -7.21 -1.50 -19.70
C ALA A 170 -5.86 -0.96 -20.19
N ARG A 171 -5.26 -0.01 -19.47
CA ARG A 171 -3.92 0.53 -19.79
C ARG A 171 -2.82 -0.52 -19.59
N GLU A 172 -2.89 -1.29 -18.50
CA GLU A 172 -1.94 -2.38 -18.21
C GLU A 172 -2.03 -3.48 -19.28
N ALA A 173 -3.24 -3.88 -19.67
CA ALA A 173 -3.45 -4.85 -20.75
C ALA A 173 -2.95 -4.33 -22.11
N ALA A 174 -3.10 -3.04 -22.40
CA ALA A 174 -2.56 -2.42 -23.62
C ALA A 174 -1.03 -2.41 -23.62
N ALA A 175 -0.40 -2.07 -22.49
CA ALA A 175 1.05 -2.11 -22.34
C ALA A 175 1.61 -3.54 -22.48
N GLU A 176 0.92 -4.55 -21.93
CA GLU A 176 1.31 -5.95 -22.11
C GLU A 176 1.23 -6.40 -23.57
N ARG A 177 0.21 -5.97 -24.32
CA ARG A 177 0.10 -6.27 -25.76
C ARG A 177 1.26 -5.66 -26.54
N GLN A 178 1.60 -4.41 -26.24
CA GLN A 178 2.75 -3.73 -26.87
C GLN A 178 4.07 -4.43 -26.53
N LEU A 179 4.26 -4.85 -25.28
CA LEU A 179 5.44 -5.61 -24.86
C LEU A 179 5.52 -6.98 -25.54
N LYS A 180 4.39 -7.69 -25.71
CA LYS A 180 4.35 -8.97 -26.43
C LYS A 180 4.71 -8.80 -27.90
N GLU A 181 4.21 -7.75 -28.56
CA GLU A 181 4.56 -7.43 -29.95
C GLU A 181 6.04 -7.06 -30.10
N LEU A 182 6.60 -6.26 -29.19
CA LEU A 182 8.04 -5.94 -29.19
C LEU A 182 8.90 -7.19 -28.95
N LYS A 183 8.54 -8.05 -27.99
CA LYS A 183 9.23 -9.33 -27.75
C LYS A 183 9.16 -10.27 -28.95
N LYS A 184 8.06 -10.28 -29.68
CA LYS A 184 7.90 -11.09 -30.91
C LYS A 184 8.77 -10.55 -32.05
N LYS A 185 8.92 -9.24 -32.17
CA LYS A 185 9.85 -8.60 -33.14
C LYS A 185 11.30 -8.90 -32.78
N MET A 186 11.68 -8.76 -31.51
CA MET A 186 13.05 -9.04 -31.03
C MET A 186 13.48 -10.52 -31.07
N LYS A 187 12.54 -11.46 -31.14
CA LYS A 187 12.83 -12.91 -31.30
C LYS A 187 12.93 -13.35 -32.76
N LYS A 188 12.64 -12.45 -33.70
CA LYS A 188 12.60 -12.75 -35.15
C LYS A 188 13.81 -12.20 -35.91
N ASP A 189 14.68 -11.48 -35.21
CA ASP A 189 16.05 -11.11 -35.59
C ASP A 189 17.05 -12.00 -34.82
#